data_AF-A0A417CWM9-F1
#
_entry.id   AF-A0A417CWM9-F1
#
_cell.length_a   1.000
_cell.length_b   1.000
_cell.length_c   1.000
_cell.angle_alpha   90.00
_cell.angle_beta   90.00
_cell.angle_gamma   90.00
#
_symmetry.space_group_name_H-M   'P 1'
#
loop_
_entity.id
_entity.type
_entity.pdbx_description
1 polymer ?
#
loop_
_entity_poly.entity_id
_entity_poly.type
_entity_poly.pdbx_seq_one_letter_code
_entity_poly.pdbx_strand_id
1 'polypeptide(L)'
;MSWEEMSTSQTVCPCGKGYITQKHYGDDWNRFKDGPVVIECEDCKKNYKVEEVNHYRMLTSDGCWSEYFLLPKDYPEYDGPSETATYGSSANPNWDFTGWLIQHFTEAELEETEEQLHVVKASSKLTGNAAYICKEHKSALKTVRVSAILASVERALSAYPEYVGNKQQREEVRKQEEVAHADYYEEKVKHRIAIRLD
;
A
#
# COMPACT_ATOMS: atom_id res chain seq x y z
N MET A 1 10.73 -29.39 -13.69
CA MET A 1 11.62 -29.08 -12.55
C MET A 1 10.89 -29.53 -11.30
N SER A 2 11.35 -30.58 -10.63
CA SER A 2 10.75 -31.13 -9.41
C SER A 2 11.38 -30.48 -8.19
N TRP A 3 10.54 -30.03 -7.26
CA TRP A 3 10.96 -29.64 -5.91
C TRP A 3 10.93 -30.91 -5.06
N GLU A 4 12.02 -31.22 -4.38
CA GLU A 4 12.13 -32.38 -3.48
C GLU A 4 12.05 -31.91 -2.03
N GLU A 5 11.37 -32.67 -1.18
CA GLU A 5 11.30 -32.38 0.25
C GLU A 5 12.65 -32.71 0.89
N MET A 6 13.35 -31.69 1.36
CA MET A 6 14.69 -31.81 1.93
C MET A 6 14.65 -32.05 3.43
N SER A 7 13.77 -31.35 4.13
CA SER A 7 13.59 -31.45 5.58
C SER A 7 12.20 -30.99 6.00
N THR A 8 11.82 -31.32 7.23
CA THR A 8 10.63 -30.79 7.89
C THR A 8 11.03 -30.26 9.27
N SER A 9 10.76 -28.98 9.52
CA SER A 9 10.86 -28.38 10.84
C SER A 9 9.53 -28.50 11.57
N GLN A 10 9.58 -28.67 12.88
CA GLN A 10 8.38 -28.84 13.70
C GLN A 10 8.51 -28.21 15.07
N THR A 11 7.39 -27.80 15.65
CA THR A 11 7.33 -27.28 17.00
C THR A 11 6.06 -27.75 17.71
N VAL A 12 6.10 -27.83 19.03
CA VAL A 12 4.95 -28.28 19.83
C VAL A 12 3.89 -27.19 19.83
N CYS A 13 2.61 -27.55 19.64
CA CYS A 13 1.53 -26.54 19.67
C CYS A 13 1.49 -25.87 21.06
N PRO A 14 1.09 -24.59 21.17
CA PRO A 14 0.98 -23.91 22.48
C PRO A 14 0.05 -24.61 23.48
N CYS A 15 -0.90 -25.42 23.01
CA CYS A 15 -1.77 -26.23 23.88
C CYS A 15 -1.13 -27.52 24.41
N GLY A 16 0.09 -27.86 23.96
CA GLY A 16 0.82 -29.08 24.28
C GLY A 16 0.31 -30.36 23.58
N LYS A 17 -0.75 -30.27 22.77
CA LYS A 17 -1.42 -31.42 22.14
C LYS A 17 -1.19 -31.45 20.63
N GLY A 18 -0.01 -31.88 20.20
CA GLY A 18 0.35 -32.02 18.78
C GLY A 18 1.38 -30.99 18.31
N TYR A 19 1.53 -30.86 16.99
CA TYR A 19 2.64 -30.14 16.38
C TYR A 19 2.18 -29.10 15.35
N ILE A 20 3.08 -28.19 15.05
CA ILE A 20 3.02 -27.26 13.92
C ILE A 20 4.25 -27.58 13.08
N THR A 21 4.07 -27.78 11.78
CA THR A 21 5.11 -28.29 10.88
C THR A 21 5.33 -27.36 9.69
N GLN A 22 6.55 -27.30 9.19
CA GLN A 22 6.91 -26.63 7.94
C GLN A 22 7.84 -27.52 7.14
N LYS A 23 7.53 -27.70 5.86
CA LYS A 23 8.35 -28.48 4.94
C LYS A 23 9.29 -27.56 4.19
N HIS A 24 10.53 -27.99 4.01
CA HIS A 24 11.53 -27.26 3.24
C HIS A 24 11.86 -28.04 1.98
N TYR A 25 11.86 -27.35 0.84
CA TYR A 25 12.06 -27.94 -0.47
C TYR A 25 13.37 -27.45 -1.09
N GLY A 26 14.02 -28.34 -1.84
CA GLY A 26 15.23 -28.07 -2.58
C GLY A 26 15.11 -28.57 -4.02
N ASP A 27 16.01 -28.12 -4.89
CA ASP A 27 16.17 -28.66 -6.23
C ASP A 27 17.64 -28.88 -6.62
N ASP A 28 17.87 -29.54 -7.76
CA ASP A 28 19.20 -29.84 -8.30
C ASP A 28 20.06 -28.60 -8.61
N TRP A 29 19.46 -27.40 -8.54
CA TRP A 29 20.13 -26.12 -8.76
C TRP A 29 20.48 -25.43 -7.44
N ASN A 30 20.40 -26.17 -6.32
CA ASN A 30 20.67 -25.69 -4.98
C ASN A 30 19.82 -24.47 -4.61
N ARG A 31 18.59 -24.40 -5.15
CA ARG A 31 17.58 -23.42 -4.76
C ARG A 31 16.73 -24.02 -3.66
N PHE A 32 16.38 -23.20 -2.68
CA PHE A 32 15.57 -23.60 -1.54
C PHE A 32 14.27 -22.82 -1.51
N LYS A 33 13.19 -23.47 -1.06
CA LYS A 33 11.91 -22.84 -0.83
C LYS A 33 11.23 -23.45 0.40
N ASP A 34 10.73 -22.58 1.25
CA ASP A 34 9.91 -23.00 2.38
C ASP A 34 8.46 -23.23 1.94
N GLY A 35 7.89 -24.33 2.42
CA GLY A 35 6.48 -24.66 2.30
C GLY A 35 5.61 -23.89 3.30
N PRO A 36 4.28 -24.00 3.17
CA PRO A 36 3.37 -23.39 4.12
C PRO A 36 3.51 -24.02 5.51
N VAL A 37 3.39 -23.21 6.55
CA VAL A 37 3.32 -23.69 7.94
C VAL A 37 1.92 -24.28 8.19
N VAL A 38 1.88 -25.52 8.67
CA VAL A 38 0.65 -26.29 8.88
C VAL A 38 0.46 -26.58 10.37
N ILE A 39 -0.74 -26.30 10.89
CA ILE A 39 -1.14 -26.66 12.25
C ILE A 39 -1.74 -28.08 12.20
N GLU A 40 -1.03 -29.06 12.77
CA GLU A 40 -1.49 -30.46 12.83
C GLU A 40 -2.34 -30.74 14.07
N CYS A 41 -2.24 -29.91 15.10
CA CYS A 41 -3.10 -29.99 16.28
C CYS A 41 -4.56 -29.64 15.93
N GLU A 42 -5.49 -30.59 16.12
CA GLU A 42 -6.93 -30.40 15.88
C GLU A 42 -7.56 -29.26 16.70
N ASP A 43 -7.15 -29.10 17.96
CA ASP A 43 -7.66 -28.02 18.83
C ASP A 43 -7.15 -26.65 18.38
N CYS A 44 -5.83 -26.52 18.18
CA CYS A 44 -5.21 -25.28 17.72
C CYS A 44 -5.69 -24.89 16.32
N LYS A 45 -5.86 -25.87 15.42
CA LYS A 45 -6.32 -25.65 14.05
C LYS A 45 -7.74 -25.11 13.99
N LYS A 46 -8.59 -25.39 14.99
CA LYS A 46 -9.94 -24.81 15.08
C LYS A 46 -9.88 -23.35 15.51
N ASN A 47 -9.05 -23.03 16.50
CA ASN A 47 -9.03 -21.72 17.16
C ASN A 47 -8.09 -20.70 16.52
N TYR A 48 -7.03 -21.14 15.85
CA TYR A 48 -5.98 -20.27 15.33
C TYR A 48 -5.81 -20.38 13.81
N LYS A 49 -5.35 -19.29 13.20
CA LYS A 49 -4.82 -19.24 11.84
C LYS A 49 -3.33 -18.88 11.89
N VAL A 50 -2.58 -19.32 10.88
CA VAL A 50 -1.18 -18.92 10.71
C VAL A 50 -1.15 -17.57 10.02
N GLU A 51 -0.40 -16.64 10.60
CA GLU A 51 -0.07 -15.35 10.02
C GLU A 51 1.42 -15.31 9.70
N GLU A 52 1.75 -14.97 8.45
CA GLU A 52 3.13 -14.77 8.00
C GLU A 52 3.44 -13.27 7.95
N VAL A 53 4.51 -12.87 8.63
CA VAL A 53 5.06 -11.51 8.58
C VAL A 53 6.37 -11.56 7.83
N ASN A 54 6.39 -10.95 6.65
CA ASN A 54 7.59 -10.82 5.82
C ASN A 54 8.38 -9.59 6.26
N HIS A 55 9.65 -9.79 6.58
CA HIS A 55 10.60 -8.74 6.90
C HIS A 55 11.54 -8.52 5.73
N TYR A 56 11.36 -7.39 5.05
CA TYR A 56 12.25 -6.96 3.99
C TYR A 56 13.29 -5.99 4.58
N ARG A 57 14.58 -6.28 4.39
CA ARG A 57 15.62 -5.31 4.71
C ARG A 57 15.67 -4.21 3.66
N MET A 58 16.33 -3.12 4.04
CA MET A 58 16.41 -1.88 3.25
C MET A 58 17.03 -2.10 1.86
N LEU A 59 17.95 -3.05 1.71
CA LEU A 59 18.55 -3.45 0.44
C LEU A 59 18.19 -4.91 0.11
N THR A 60 17.96 -5.18 -1.17
CA THR A 60 17.70 -6.53 -1.69
C THR A 60 18.84 -7.53 -1.41
N SER A 61 20.06 -7.04 -1.21
CA SER A 61 21.23 -7.85 -0.84
C SER A 61 21.19 -8.39 0.58
N ASP A 62 20.43 -7.76 1.47
CA ASP A 62 20.54 -8.01 2.90
C ASP A 62 19.64 -9.18 3.36
N GLY A 63 18.85 -9.71 2.43
CA GLY A 63 17.95 -10.84 2.65
C GLY A 63 16.54 -10.43 3.06
N CYS A 64 15.64 -11.41 2.96
CA CYS A 64 14.27 -11.36 3.46
C CYS A 64 14.10 -12.57 4.37
N TRP A 65 13.37 -12.41 5.47
CA TRP A 65 12.95 -13.55 6.29
C TRP A 65 11.48 -13.42 6.63
N SER A 66 10.85 -14.56 6.88
CA SER A 66 9.46 -14.65 7.32
C SER A 66 9.42 -15.07 8.78
N GLU A 67 8.57 -14.42 9.56
CA GLU A 67 8.20 -14.87 10.90
C GLU A 67 6.75 -15.37 10.86
N TYR A 68 6.49 -16.45 11.57
CA TYR A 68 5.17 -17.08 11.61
C TYR A 68 4.56 -16.96 13.00
N PHE A 69 3.29 -16.60 13.04
CA PHE A 69 2.53 -16.43 14.27
C PHE A 69 1.22 -17.19 14.20
N LEU A 70 0.73 -17.64 15.35
CA LEU A 70 -0.66 -18.04 15.51
C LEU A 70 -1.47 -16.82 15.93
N LEU A 71 -2.57 -16.56 15.23
CA LEU A 71 -3.55 -15.55 15.57
C LEU A 71 -4.92 -16.21 15.78
N PRO A 72 -5.70 -15.84 16.79
CA PRO A 72 -7.06 -16.33 16.96
C PRO A 72 -7.89 -16.08 15.69
N LYS A 73 -8.72 -17.05 15.29
CA LYS A 73 -9.57 -16.92 14.10
C LYS A 73 -10.72 -15.95 14.29
N ASP A 74 -11.17 -15.79 15.52
CA ASP A 74 -12.18 -14.84 15.96
C ASP A 74 -11.61 -13.43 16.17
N TYR A 75 -10.29 -13.24 16.02
CA TYR A 75 -9.71 -11.91 16.04
C TYR A 75 -10.30 -11.07 14.89
N PRO A 76 -10.88 -9.89 15.19
CA PRO A 76 -11.61 -9.11 14.20
C PRO A 76 -10.70 -8.67 13.05
N GLU A 77 -11.28 -8.55 11.86
CA GLU A 77 -10.61 -7.86 10.76
C GLU A 77 -10.60 -6.35 11.01
N TYR A 78 -9.70 -5.64 10.34
CA TYR A 78 -9.66 -4.18 10.44
C TYR A 78 -10.94 -3.58 9.87
N ASP A 79 -11.63 -2.76 10.66
CA ASP A 79 -12.89 -2.09 10.33
C ASP A 79 -12.79 -0.55 10.46
N GLY A 80 -11.56 -0.04 10.54
CA GLY A 80 -11.28 1.38 10.71
C GLY A 80 -11.48 2.22 9.43
N PRO A 81 -11.15 3.53 9.49
CA PRO A 81 -11.29 4.42 8.35
C PRO A 81 -10.46 3.93 7.17
N SER A 82 -11.00 4.16 5.96
CA SER A 82 -10.29 3.90 4.72
C SER A 82 -10.54 5.00 3.70
N GLU A 83 -9.47 5.55 3.13
CA GLU A 83 -9.55 6.57 2.09
C GLU A 83 -10.33 6.06 0.88
N THR A 84 -10.02 4.84 0.45
CA THR A 84 -10.64 4.23 -0.73
C THR A 84 -12.11 3.87 -0.49
N ALA A 85 -12.49 3.47 0.72
CA ALA A 85 -13.90 3.28 1.07
C ALA A 85 -14.67 4.61 1.14
N THR A 86 -14.01 5.69 1.58
CA THR A 86 -14.64 7.01 1.77
C THR A 86 -14.80 7.78 0.46
N TYR A 87 -13.77 7.83 -0.37
CA TYR A 87 -13.71 8.67 -1.57
C TYR A 87 -13.52 7.87 -2.87
N GLY A 88 -13.45 6.54 -2.81
CA GLY A 88 -13.17 5.70 -3.96
C GLY A 88 -11.72 5.79 -4.44
N SER A 89 -11.43 5.07 -5.52
CA SER A 89 -10.14 5.08 -6.20
C SER A 89 -9.76 6.48 -6.68
N SER A 90 -8.47 6.80 -6.65
CA SER A 90 -7.96 8.07 -7.17
C SER A 90 -8.27 8.25 -8.66
N ALA A 91 -8.50 9.50 -9.07
CA ALA A 91 -8.77 9.84 -10.46
C ALA A 91 -7.57 9.49 -11.37
N ASN A 92 -7.85 8.91 -12.53
CA ASN A 92 -6.83 8.61 -13.53
C ASN A 92 -6.62 9.83 -14.43
N PRO A 93 -5.39 10.38 -14.55
CA PRO A 93 -5.15 11.58 -15.32
C PRO A 93 -5.48 11.44 -16.82
N ASN A 94 -5.47 10.21 -17.36
CA ASN A 94 -5.84 9.97 -18.76
C ASN A 94 -7.35 10.08 -19.02
N TRP A 95 -8.18 9.91 -17.99
CA TRP A 95 -9.66 9.91 -18.11
C TRP A 95 -10.28 11.16 -17.49
N ASP A 96 -9.75 11.59 -16.34
CA ASP A 96 -10.19 12.79 -15.62
C ASP A 96 -8.96 13.55 -15.10
N PHE A 97 -8.40 14.39 -15.96
CA PHE A 97 -7.24 15.21 -15.61
C PHE A 97 -7.59 16.29 -14.57
N THR A 98 -8.82 16.82 -14.60
CA THR A 98 -9.27 17.87 -13.68
C THR A 98 -9.45 17.31 -12.28
N GLY A 99 -10.15 16.19 -12.11
CA GLY A 99 -10.25 15.50 -10.82
C GLY A 99 -8.89 15.02 -10.32
N TRP A 100 -8.00 14.57 -11.21
CA TRP A 100 -6.62 14.23 -10.84
C TRP A 100 -5.87 15.44 -10.24
N LEU A 101 -5.95 16.62 -10.86
CA LEU A 101 -5.34 17.85 -10.33
C LEU A 101 -5.85 18.16 -8.91
N ILE A 102 -7.17 18.12 -8.70
CA ILE A 102 -7.79 18.44 -7.41
C ILE A 102 -7.38 17.44 -6.31
N GLN A 103 -7.17 16.17 -6.68
CA GLN A 103 -6.74 15.12 -5.73
C GLN A 103 -5.24 15.15 -5.41
N HIS A 104 -4.40 15.75 -6.27
CA HIS A 104 -2.94 15.71 -6.15
C HIS A 104 -2.31 17.05 -5.73
N PHE A 105 -3.04 18.16 -5.87
CA PHE A 105 -2.59 19.50 -5.50
C PHE A 105 -3.58 20.18 -4.54
N THR A 106 -3.06 21.03 -3.65
CA THR A 106 -3.88 21.94 -2.86
C THR A 106 -4.40 23.08 -3.73
N GLU A 107 -5.46 23.76 -3.30
CA GLU A 107 -5.97 24.94 -4.00
C GLU A 107 -4.87 26.00 -4.17
N ALA A 108 -4.13 26.31 -3.09
CA ALA A 108 -3.01 27.25 -3.13
C ALA A 108 -1.90 26.84 -4.12
N GLU A 109 -1.55 25.54 -4.20
CA GLU A 109 -0.57 25.04 -5.19
C GLU A 109 -1.06 25.22 -6.63
N LEU A 110 -2.36 25.13 -6.87
CA LEU A 110 -2.98 25.35 -8.18
C LEU A 110 -3.05 26.85 -8.52
N GLU A 111 -3.36 27.72 -7.55
CA GLU A 111 -3.33 29.18 -7.73
C GLU A 111 -1.93 29.67 -8.10
N GLU A 112 -0.89 29.24 -7.37
CA GLU A 112 0.52 29.55 -7.71
C GLU A 112 0.89 29.08 -9.12
N THR A 113 0.36 27.91 -9.52
CA THR A 113 0.58 27.36 -10.86
C THR A 113 -0.12 28.20 -11.93
N GLU A 114 -1.36 28.63 -11.68
CA GLU A 114 -2.14 29.50 -12.57
C GLU A 114 -1.41 30.83 -12.80
N GLU A 115 -0.94 31.48 -11.73
CA GLU A 115 -0.15 32.71 -11.80
C GLU A 115 1.09 32.53 -12.69
N GLN A 116 1.84 31.44 -12.49
CA GLN A 116 3.02 31.15 -13.31
C GLN A 116 2.66 30.94 -14.78
N LEU A 117 1.56 30.25 -15.08
CA LEU A 117 1.10 29.96 -16.45
C LEU A 117 0.64 31.23 -17.19
N HIS A 118 0.13 32.24 -16.48
CA HIS A 118 -0.19 33.55 -17.08
C HIS A 118 1.08 34.33 -17.46
N VAL A 119 2.13 34.26 -16.65
CA VAL A 119 3.40 34.98 -16.90
C VAL A 119 4.24 34.26 -17.97
N VAL A 120 4.32 32.93 -17.90
CA VAL A 120 5.26 32.12 -18.68
C VAL A 120 4.60 31.53 -19.92
N LYS A 121 4.91 32.08 -21.10
CA LYS A 121 4.35 31.61 -22.38
C LYS A 121 4.99 30.35 -22.96
N ALA A 122 6.12 29.89 -22.41
CA ALA A 122 6.86 28.74 -22.91
C ALA A 122 6.94 27.64 -21.86
N SER A 123 6.48 26.43 -22.20
CA SER A 123 6.41 25.30 -21.27
C SER A 123 7.77 24.86 -20.71
N SER A 124 8.86 25.13 -21.44
CA SER A 124 10.24 24.83 -20.99
C SER A 124 10.73 25.72 -19.86
N LYS A 125 10.03 26.81 -19.55
CA LYS A 125 10.38 27.75 -18.47
C LYS A 125 9.54 27.55 -17.21
N LEU A 126 8.59 26.60 -17.23
CA LEU A 126 7.82 26.24 -16.03
C LEU A 126 8.75 25.55 -15.03
N THR A 127 8.47 25.73 -13.75
CA THR A 127 9.25 25.17 -12.64
C THR A 127 8.33 24.55 -11.59
N GLY A 128 8.87 23.77 -10.65
CA GLY A 128 8.09 23.19 -9.55
C GLY A 128 6.85 22.44 -10.00
N ASN A 129 5.71 22.73 -9.35
CA ASN A 129 4.42 22.10 -9.63
C ASN A 129 3.96 22.32 -11.08
N ALA A 130 4.14 23.52 -11.65
CA ALA A 130 3.74 23.78 -13.04
C ALA A 130 4.53 22.94 -14.05
N ALA A 131 5.83 22.72 -13.81
CA ALA A 131 6.63 21.84 -14.65
C ALA A 131 6.17 20.37 -14.55
N TYR A 132 5.84 19.93 -13.35
CA TYR A 132 5.32 18.59 -13.11
C TYR A 132 3.94 18.38 -13.75
N ILE A 133 3.01 19.32 -13.55
CA ILE A 133 1.69 19.33 -14.19
C ILE A 133 1.84 19.34 -15.71
N CYS A 134 2.77 20.12 -16.27
CA CYS A 134 3.05 20.12 -17.71
C CYS A 134 3.51 18.74 -18.22
N LYS A 135 4.33 18.02 -17.44
CA LYS A 135 4.78 16.67 -17.78
C LYS A 135 3.62 15.68 -17.78
N GLU A 136 2.78 15.72 -16.74
CA GLU A 136 1.61 14.83 -16.65
C GLU A 136 0.55 15.16 -17.69
N HIS A 137 0.31 16.44 -17.95
CA HIS A 137 -0.58 16.91 -19.01
C HIS A 137 -0.09 16.46 -20.40
N LYS A 138 1.22 16.47 -20.65
CA LYS A 138 1.81 15.88 -21.87
C LYS A 138 1.57 14.37 -21.94
N SER A 139 1.72 13.67 -20.82
CA SER A 139 1.53 12.23 -20.75
C SER A 139 0.07 11.85 -21.04
N ALA A 140 -0.87 12.52 -20.38
CA ALA A 140 -2.29 12.22 -20.44
C ALA A 140 -2.99 12.78 -21.69
N LEU A 141 -2.85 14.09 -21.94
CA LEU A 141 -3.58 14.82 -22.99
C LEU A 141 -2.74 15.06 -24.24
N LYS A 142 -1.49 14.57 -24.29
CA LYS A 142 -0.57 14.67 -25.44
C LYS A 142 -0.27 16.10 -25.89
N THR A 143 -0.37 17.08 -24.99
CA THR A 143 -0.10 18.49 -25.28
C THR A 143 0.71 19.16 -24.17
N VAL A 144 1.59 20.08 -24.57
CA VAL A 144 2.39 20.96 -23.68
C VAL A 144 2.04 22.43 -23.88
N ARG A 145 0.95 22.74 -24.59
CA ARG A 145 0.55 24.13 -24.83
C ARG A 145 0.15 24.76 -23.50
N VAL A 146 0.83 25.83 -23.11
CA VAL A 146 0.57 26.56 -21.86
C VAL A 146 -0.91 26.94 -21.73
N SER A 147 -1.54 27.41 -22.81
CA SER A 147 -2.97 27.75 -22.80
C SER A 147 -3.89 26.56 -22.52
N ALA A 148 -3.53 25.34 -22.95
CA ALA A 148 -4.31 24.14 -22.66
C ALA A 148 -4.11 23.66 -21.21
N ILE A 149 -2.89 23.81 -20.68
CA ILE A 149 -2.57 23.52 -19.29
C ILE A 149 -3.33 24.49 -18.38
N LEU A 150 -3.25 25.80 -18.67
CA LEU A 150 -3.97 26.85 -17.96
C LEU A 150 -5.47 26.58 -17.90
N ALA A 151 -6.10 26.29 -19.05
CA ALA A 151 -7.53 25.95 -19.09
C ALA A 151 -7.89 24.69 -18.27
N SER A 152 -6.94 23.79 -18.01
CA SER A 152 -7.17 22.63 -17.14
C SER A 152 -7.02 22.99 -15.66
N VAL A 153 -6.10 23.89 -15.33
CA VAL A 153 -5.89 24.43 -13.97
C VAL A 153 -7.06 25.33 -13.56
N GLU A 154 -7.49 26.26 -14.41
CA GLU A 154 -8.66 27.13 -14.19
C GLU A 154 -9.94 26.30 -13.92
N ARG A 155 -10.13 25.21 -14.68
CA ARG A 155 -11.24 24.27 -14.46
C ARG A 155 -11.13 23.54 -13.12
N ALA A 156 -9.91 23.17 -12.70
CA ALA A 156 -9.68 22.53 -11.42
C ALA A 156 -9.96 23.48 -10.25
N LEU A 157 -9.46 24.72 -10.32
CA LEU A 157 -9.71 25.77 -9.34
C LEU A 157 -11.20 26.07 -9.21
N SER A 158 -11.90 26.24 -10.34
CA SER A 158 -13.34 26.51 -10.35
C SER A 158 -14.17 25.39 -9.71
N ALA A 159 -13.72 24.13 -9.82
CA ALA A 159 -14.42 22.98 -9.27
C ALA A 159 -13.96 22.61 -7.84
N TYR A 160 -12.83 23.16 -7.37
CA TYR A 160 -12.17 22.76 -6.12
C TYR A 160 -13.09 22.84 -4.88
N PRO A 161 -13.86 23.93 -4.67
CA PRO A 161 -14.66 24.09 -3.45
C PRO A 161 -15.78 23.06 -3.30
N GLU A 162 -16.31 22.57 -4.43
CA GLU A 162 -17.41 21.60 -4.47
C GLU A 162 -16.92 20.15 -4.63
N TYR A 163 -15.63 19.94 -4.86
CA TYR A 163 -15.08 18.62 -5.13
C TYR A 163 -14.93 17.79 -3.86
N VAL A 164 -15.65 16.68 -3.80
CA VAL A 164 -15.57 15.71 -2.69
C VAL A 164 -14.37 14.78 -2.88
N GLY A 165 -13.52 14.70 -1.87
CA GLY A 165 -12.28 13.92 -1.90
C GLY A 165 -11.13 14.68 -2.58
N ASN A 166 -11.01 15.98 -2.33
CA ASN A 166 -9.83 16.75 -2.73
C ASN A 166 -8.57 16.31 -1.95
N LYS A 167 -7.39 16.82 -2.33
CA LYS A 167 -6.10 16.43 -1.71
C LYS A 167 -6.14 16.51 -0.19
N GLN A 168 -6.59 17.63 0.37
CA GLN A 168 -6.59 17.86 1.81
C GLN A 168 -7.51 16.88 2.53
N GLN A 169 -8.71 16.67 2.00
CA GLN A 169 -9.68 15.71 2.56
C GLN A 169 -9.16 14.27 2.52
N ARG A 170 -8.52 13.87 1.42
CA ARG A 170 -7.90 12.54 1.28
C ARG A 170 -6.68 12.37 2.20
N GLU A 171 -5.85 13.40 2.34
CA GLU A 171 -4.71 13.37 3.28
C GLU A 171 -5.16 13.24 4.74
N GLU A 172 -6.25 13.90 5.12
CA GLU A 172 -6.79 13.80 6.46
C GLU A 172 -7.26 12.36 6.77
N VAL A 173 -8.01 11.74 5.86
CA VAL A 173 -8.43 10.34 6.04
C VAL A 173 -7.23 9.39 6.03
N ARG A 174 -6.22 9.62 5.17
CA ARG A 174 -4.99 8.80 5.17
C ARG A 174 -4.26 8.86 6.51
N LYS A 175 -4.17 10.02 7.15
CA LYS A 175 -3.56 10.15 8.48
C LYS A 175 -4.37 9.39 9.54
N GLN A 176 -5.70 9.49 9.49
CA GLN A 176 -6.58 8.76 10.40
C GLN A 176 -6.48 7.25 10.19
N GLU A 177 -6.44 6.79 8.94
CA GLU A 177 -6.24 5.40 8.55
C GLU A 177 -4.88 4.87 9.00
N GLU A 178 -3.80 5.65 8.85
CA GLU A 178 -2.46 5.28 9.33
C GLU A 178 -2.43 5.08 10.85
N VAL A 179 -3.00 6.01 11.62
CA VAL A 179 -3.09 5.90 13.09
C VAL A 179 -3.96 4.72 13.49
N ALA A 180 -5.14 4.56 12.89
CA ALA A 180 -6.04 3.46 13.22
C ALA A 180 -5.45 2.08 12.86
N HIS A 181 -4.73 1.97 11.75
CA HIS A 181 -4.00 0.76 11.39
C HIS A 181 -2.86 0.46 12.37
N ALA A 182 -2.12 1.48 12.81
CA ALA A 182 -1.07 1.32 13.81
C ALA A 182 -1.66 0.78 15.12
N ASP A 183 -2.73 1.42 15.64
CA ASP A 183 -3.42 0.99 16.86
C ASP A 183 -3.95 -0.45 16.75
N TYR A 184 -4.61 -0.77 15.62
CA TYR A 184 -5.10 -2.12 15.34
C TYR A 184 -3.97 -3.15 15.30
N TYR A 185 -2.83 -2.81 14.68
CA TYR A 185 -1.70 -3.71 14.59
C TYR A 185 -0.99 -3.90 15.93
N GLU A 186 -0.82 -2.83 16.71
CA GLU A 186 -0.28 -2.89 18.06
C GLU A 186 -1.13 -3.76 18.98
N GLU A 187 -2.46 -3.66 18.88
CA GLU A 187 -3.35 -4.54 19.63
C GLU A 187 -3.26 -5.99 19.12
N LYS A 188 -3.31 -6.20 17.81
CA LYS A 188 -3.22 -7.52 17.19
C LYS A 188 -1.96 -8.28 17.60
N VAL A 189 -0.83 -7.59 17.70
CA VAL A 189 0.46 -8.18 18.13
C VAL A 189 0.36 -8.80 19.53
N LYS A 190 -0.45 -8.25 20.44
CA LYS A 190 -0.64 -8.79 21.80
C LYS A 190 -1.33 -10.15 21.80
N HIS A 191 -2.12 -10.45 20.77
CA HIS A 191 -2.84 -11.71 20.60
C HIS A 191 -2.06 -12.74 19.77
N ARG A 192 -0.89 -12.37 19.24
CA ARG A 192 -0.04 -13.28 18.46
C ARG A 192 0.77 -14.19 19.37
N ILE A 193 0.87 -15.46 18.96
CA ILE A 193 1.79 -16.42 19.57
C ILE A 193 2.86 -16.76 18.54
N ALA A 194 4.12 -16.45 18.84
CA ALA A 194 5.24 -16.73 17.94
C ALA A 194 5.43 -18.24 17.73
N ILE A 195 5.59 -18.66 16.48
CA ILE A 195 5.92 -20.03 16.12
C ILE A 195 7.44 -20.09 15.94
N ARG A 196 8.11 -20.89 16.78
CA ARG A 196 9.54 -21.18 16.64
C ARG A 196 9.70 -22.55 16.03
N LEU A 197 10.00 -22.57 14.74
CA LEU A 197 10.28 -23.79 13.99
C LEU A 197 11.77 -24.09 14.14
N ASP A 198 12.08 -25.22 14.79
CA ASP A 198 13.44 -25.74 14.98
C ASP A 198 13.75 -26.85 13.96
#